data_AF-A0A1W2B6W3-F1
#
_entry.id   AF-A0A1W2B6W3-F1
#
_cell.length_a   1.000
_cell.length_b   1.000
_cell.length_c   1.000
_cell.angle_alpha   90.00
_cell.angle_beta   90.00
_cell.angle_gamma   90.00
#
_symmetry.space_group_name_H-M   'P 1'
#
loop_
_entity.id
_entity.type
_entity.pdbx_description
1 polymer ?
#
loop_
_entity_poly.entity_id
_entity_poly.type
_entity_poly.pdbx_seq_one_letter_code
_entity_poly.pdbx_strand_id
1 'polypeptide(L)'
;MITADSILPIDAGSLPEFASVLASEDIAKLIGWLNEKEDKIRYRSFLLLQHRSSASPDVYPYWEDFRAKLKNDNSYQRSIGIMLLAENARWDTGGQAKEALDDCFSLLSDERPITIRQCIQSLENLSGHNLSWVTV
;
A
#
# COMPACT_ATOMS: atom_id res chain seq x y z
N MET A 1 -3.23 -4.23 -20.87
CA MET A 1 -4.05 -3.38 -19.99
C MET A 1 -5.14 -4.22 -19.34
N ILE A 2 -5.07 -4.41 -18.02
CA ILE A 2 -6.01 -5.19 -17.21
C ILE A 2 -7.43 -4.63 -17.20
N THR A 3 -8.41 -5.46 -16.87
CA THR A 3 -9.82 -5.11 -16.64
C THR A 3 -10.30 -5.68 -15.30
N ALA A 4 -11.41 -5.17 -14.75
CA ALA A 4 -11.98 -5.74 -13.53
C ALA A 4 -12.30 -7.23 -13.72
N ASP A 5 -12.91 -7.58 -14.85
CA ASP A 5 -13.25 -8.96 -15.20
C ASP A 5 -12.03 -9.88 -15.35
N SER A 6 -10.86 -9.34 -15.68
CA SER A 6 -9.63 -10.14 -15.74
C SER A 6 -8.96 -10.35 -14.38
N ILE A 7 -9.13 -9.42 -13.43
CA ILE A 7 -8.44 -9.52 -12.12
C ILE A 7 -9.30 -10.14 -11.02
N LEU A 8 -10.64 -9.99 -11.09
CA LEU A 8 -11.55 -10.50 -10.09
C LEU A 8 -11.62 -12.03 -9.98
N PRO A 9 -11.44 -12.84 -11.04
CA PRO A 9 -11.51 -14.30 -10.92
C PRO A 9 -10.20 -14.97 -10.51
N ILE A 10 -9.07 -14.23 -10.44
CA ILE A 10 -7.75 -14.79 -10.12
C ILE A 10 -7.78 -15.47 -8.74
N ASP A 11 -7.36 -16.71 -8.62
CA ASP A 11 -7.29 -17.36 -7.31
C ASP A 11 -6.23 -16.70 -6.41
N ALA A 12 -6.37 -16.84 -5.10
CA ALA A 12 -5.46 -16.19 -4.16
C ALA A 12 -4.01 -16.69 -4.28
N GLY A 13 -3.79 -17.93 -4.73
CA GLY A 13 -2.47 -18.53 -4.90
C GLY A 13 -1.70 -17.98 -6.09
N SER A 14 -2.41 -17.60 -7.16
CA SER A 14 -1.83 -17.05 -8.39
C SER A 14 -1.69 -15.53 -8.40
N LEU A 15 -2.12 -14.83 -7.35
CA LEU A 15 -1.96 -13.37 -7.25
C LEU A 15 -0.50 -12.89 -7.34
N PRO A 16 0.48 -13.52 -6.66
CA PRO A 16 1.88 -13.10 -6.77
C PRO A 16 2.42 -13.23 -8.19
N GLU A 17 2.10 -14.33 -8.87
CA GLU A 17 2.52 -14.59 -10.25
C GLU A 17 1.92 -13.54 -11.19
N PHE A 18 0.63 -13.27 -11.07
CA PHE A 18 -0.04 -12.24 -11.87
C PHE A 18 0.55 -10.85 -11.59
N ALA A 19 0.80 -10.51 -10.33
CA ALA A 19 1.41 -9.23 -9.96
C ALA A 19 2.83 -9.06 -10.53
N SER A 20 3.59 -10.16 -10.67
CA SER A 20 4.96 -10.13 -11.18
C SER A 20 5.07 -9.73 -12.66
N VAL A 21 3.99 -9.88 -13.44
CA VAL A 21 3.95 -9.58 -14.88
C VAL A 21 3.19 -8.30 -15.23
N LEU A 22 2.75 -7.52 -14.23
CA LEU A 22 2.06 -6.25 -14.46
C LEU A 22 2.97 -5.25 -15.19
N ALA A 23 2.43 -4.62 -16.24
CA ALA A 23 3.07 -3.48 -16.89
C ALA A 23 2.80 -2.19 -16.13
N SER A 24 3.57 -1.13 -16.41
CA SER A 24 3.43 0.17 -15.74
C SER A 24 2.02 0.78 -15.89
N GLU A 25 1.37 0.58 -17.04
CA GLU A 25 0.00 1.04 -17.28
C GLU A 25 -1.02 0.26 -16.44
N ASP A 26 -0.76 -1.02 -16.18
CA ASP A 26 -1.60 -1.83 -15.31
C ASP A 26 -1.47 -1.36 -13.86
N ILE A 27 -0.24 -1.06 -13.41
CA ILE A 27 0.01 -0.50 -12.08
C ILE A 27 -0.73 0.83 -11.92
N ALA A 28 -0.56 1.77 -12.86
CA ALA A 28 -1.26 3.06 -12.83
C ALA A 28 -2.78 2.88 -12.72
N LYS A 29 -3.34 1.90 -13.43
CA LYS A 29 -4.75 1.59 -13.39
C LYS A 29 -5.20 1.02 -12.03
N LEU A 30 -4.40 0.11 -11.45
CA LEU A 30 -4.67 -0.42 -10.11
C LEU A 30 -4.63 0.68 -9.04
N ILE A 31 -3.69 1.64 -9.15
CA ILE A 31 -3.60 2.81 -8.26
C ILE A 31 -4.90 3.62 -8.34
N GLY A 32 -5.40 3.88 -9.56
CA GLY A 32 -6.70 4.52 -9.75
C GLY A 32 -7.84 3.74 -9.10
N TRP A 33 -7.84 2.41 -9.24
CA TRP A 33 -8.85 1.53 -8.67
C TRP A 33 -8.83 1.41 -7.14
N LEU A 34 -7.77 1.89 -6.47
CA LEU A 34 -7.82 2.06 -5.01
C LEU A 34 -8.92 3.03 -4.56
N ASN A 35 -9.45 3.87 -5.44
CA ASN A 35 -10.53 4.82 -5.15
C ASN A 35 -11.91 4.36 -5.64
N GLU A 36 -12.01 3.15 -6.22
CA GLU A 36 -13.29 2.64 -6.70
C GLU A 36 -14.28 2.42 -5.56
N LYS A 37 -15.56 2.68 -5.84
CA LYS A 37 -16.64 2.43 -4.89
C LYS A 37 -16.89 0.94 -4.71
N GLU A 38 -16.68 0.14 -5.75
CA GLU A 38 -16.86 -1.31 -5.70
C GLU A 38 -15.73 -1.97 -4.90
N ASP A 39 -16.10 -2.53 -3.74
CA ASP A 39 -15.18 -3.11 -2.77
C ASP A 39 -14.32 -4.22 -3.34
N LYS A 40 -14.88 -5.07 -4.22
CA LYS A 40 -14.15 -6.18 -4.81
C LYS A 40 -13.02 -5.70 -5.72
N ILE A 41 -13.27 -4.67 -6.53
CA ILE A 41 -12.28 -4.10 -7.44
C ILE A 41 -11.18 -3.43 -6.63
N ARG A 42 -11.57 -2.61 -5.64
CA ARG A 42 -10.63 -1.89 -4.78
C ARG A 42 -9.74 -2.84 -3.98
N TYR A 43 -10.33 -3.84 -3.32
CA TYR A 43 -9.58 -4.82 -2.53
C TYR A 43 -8.67 -5.68 -3.40
N ARG A 44 -9.14 -6.13 -4.57
CA ARG A 44 -8.29 -6.89 -5.49
C ARG A 44 -7.11 -6.06 -5.98
N SER A 45 -7.32 -4.78 -6.26
CA SER A 45 -6.26 -3.86 -6.67
C SER A 45 -5.22 -3.67 -5.58
N PHE A 46 -5.67 -3.50 -4.34
CA PHE A 46 -4.80 -3.45 -3.17
C PHE A 46 -3.92 -4.71 -3.04
N LEU A 47 -4.48 -5.91 -3.15
CA LEU A 47 -3.71 -7.16 -3.04
C LEU A 47 -2.65 -7.30 -4.15
N LEU A 48 -3.02 -6.99 -5.40
CA LEU A 48 -2.07 -7.03 -6.52
C LEU A 48 -0.94 -6.02 -6.34
N LEU A 49 -1.26 -4.80 -5.86
CA LEU A 49 -0.26 -3.79 -5.55
C LEU A 49 0.64 -4.19 -4.38
N GLN A 50 0.13 -4.83 -3.34
CA GLN A 50 0.97 -5.36 -2.25
C GLN A 50 1.97 -6.39 -2.78
N HIS A 51 1.51 -7.37 -3.56
CA HIS A 51 2.41 -8.37 -4.15
C HIS A 51 3.43 -7.74 -5.10
N ARG A 52 3.02 -6.78 -5.94
CA ARG A 52 3.94 -6.05 -6.83
C ARG A 52 4.99 -5.28 -6.03
N SER A 53 4.54 -4.52 -5.03
CA SER A 53 5.41 -3.75 -4.12
C SER A 53 6.40 -4.66 -3.39
N SER A 54 6.00 -5.90 -3.09
CA SER A 54 6.90 -6.86 -2.45
C SER A 54 8.05 -7.30 -3.36
N ALA A 55 7.76 -7.44 -4.66
CA ALA A 55 8.64 -8.04 -5.65
C ALA A 55 9.44 -7.03 -6.49
N SER A 56 8.99 -5.78 -6.60
CA SER A 56 9.54 -4.78 -7.51
C SER A 56 9.36 -3.34 -7.01
N PRO A 57 10.29 -2.42 -7.30
CA PRO A 57 10.23 -1.03 -6.86
C PRO A 57 9.30 -0.13 -7.69
N ASP A 58 8.63 -0.63 -8.72
CA ASP A 58 7.86 0.19 -9.67
C ASP A 58 6.49 0.67 -9.16
N VAL A 59 6.10 0.26 -7.95
CA VAL A 59 4.96 0.85 -7.22
C VAL A 59 5.41 2.02 -6.33
N TYR A 60 6.67 2.04 -5.91
CA TYR A 60 7.23 3.11 -5.06
C TYR A 60 7.04 4.53 -5.61
N PRO A 61 7.09 4.81 -6.93
CA PRO A 61 6.82 6.14 -7.47
C PRO A 61 5.45 6.74 -7.12
N TYR A 62 4.48 5.92 -6.69
CA TYR A 62 3.15 6.35 -6.25
C TYR A 62 3.08 6.65 -4.74
N TRP A 63 4.23 6.88 -4.09
CA TRP A 63 4.33 7.14 -2.66
C TRP A 63 3.36 8.22 -2.17
N GLU A 64 3.33 9.36 -2.85
CA GLU A 64 2.48 10.49 -2.47
C GLU A 64 0.98 10.17 -2.62
N ASP A 65 0.59 9.30 -3.56
CA ASP A 65 -0.80 8.81 -3.67
C ASP A 65 -1.20 8.01 -2.42
N PHE A 66 -0.27 7.23 -1.86
CA PHE A 66 -0.52 6.46 -0.63
C PHE A 66 -0.51 7.35 0.61
N ARG A 67 0.45 8.29 0.69
CA ARG A 67 0.55 9.26 1.78
C ARG A 67 -0.68 10.14 1.88
N ALA A 68 -1.21 10.61 0.75
CA ALA A 68 -2.44 11.40 0.71
C ALA A 68 -3.64 10.66 1.31
N LYS A 69 -3.69 9.31 1.21
CA LYS A 69 -4.78 8.51 1.77
C LYS A 69 -4.82 8.50 3.30
N LEU A 70 -3.71 8.78 3.99
CA LEU A 70 -3.66 8.82 5.46
C LEU A 70 -4.60 9.88 6.05
N LYS A 71 -4.94 10.91 5.27
CA LYS A 71 -5.83 12.02 5.67
C LYS A 71 -7.25 11.86 5.15
N ASN A 72 -7.60 10.70 4.59
CA ASN A 72 -8.93 10.46 4.02
C ASN A 72 -9.97 10.23 5.12
N ASP A 73 -11.19 10.75 4.96
CA ASP A 73 -12.30 10.53 5.91
C ASP A 73 -12.71 9.06 6.03
N ASN A 74 -12.50 8.26 4.97
CA ASN A 74 -12.77 6.83 4.97
C ASN A 74 -11.61 6.06 5.62
N SER A 75 -11.88 5.42 6.75
CA SER A 75 -10.90 4.62 7.48
C SER A 75 -10.26 3.51 6.65
N TYR A 76 -10.99 2.94 5.69
CA TYR A 76 -10.45 1.92 4.79
C TYR A 76 -9.40 2.49 3.84
N GLN A 77 -9.56 3.74 3.39
CA GLN A 77 -8.54 4.42 2.58
C GLN A 77 -7.28 4.69 3.39
N ARG A 78 -7.41 5.13 4.65
CA ARG A 78 -6.27 5.32 5.56
C ARG A 78 -5.48 4.02 5.74
N SER A 79 -6.20 2.92 5.96
CA SER A 79 -5.63 1.57 6.03
C SER A 79 -4.89 1.17 4.75
N ILE A 80 -5.48 1.37 3.57
CA ILE A 80 -4.81 1.11 2.28
C ILE A 80 -3.50 1.92 2.17
N GLY A 81 -3.57 3.21 2.51
CA GLY A 81 -2.43 4.13 2.44
C GLY A 81 -1.25 3.61 3.27
N ILE A 82 -1.47 3.38 4.57
CA ILE A 82 -0.37 2.98 5.46
C ILE A 82 0.20 1.60 5.13
N MET A 83 -0.64 0.64 4.71
CA MET A 83 -0.18 -0.69 4.34
C MET A 83 0.66 -0.69 3.06
N LEU A 84 0.31 0.14 2.05
CA LEU A 84 1.10 0.25 0.82
C LEU A 84 2.37 1.09 1.02
N LEU A 85 2.34 2.11 1.88
CA LEU A 85 3.56 2.82 2.30
C LEU A 85 4.55 1.87 2.95
N ALA A 86 4.08 1.06 3.91
CA ALA A 86 4.93 0.11 4.61
C ALA A 86 5.55 -0.94 3.68
N GLU A 87 4.77 -1.49 2.74
CA GLU A 87 5.29 -2.47 1.79
C GLU A 87 6.35 -1.84 0.87
N ASN A 88 6.15 -0.61 0.40
CA ASN A 88 7.06 0.07 -0.53
C ASN A 88 8.29 0.70 0.12
N ALA A 89 8.31 0.90 1.44
CA ALA A 89 9.45 1.49 2.14
C ALA A 89 10.74 0.67 2.03
N ARG A 90 10.64 -0.62 1.69
CA ARG A 90 11.82 -1.45 1.37
C ARG A 90 12.63 -0.93 0.18
N TRP A 91 12.00 -0.14 -0.69
CA TRP A 91 12.61 0.50 -1.85
C TRP A 91 12.98 1.96 -1.59
N ASP A 92 12.71 2.48 -0.39
CA ASP A 92 13.00 3.87 -0.06
C ASP A 92 14.51 4.11 0.01
N THR A 93 15.00 4.80 -1.00
CA THR A 93 16.37 5.32 -1.08
C THR A 93 16.43 6.84 -0.87
N GLY A 94 15.27 7.49 -0.81
CA GLY A 94 15.12 8.95 -0.74
C GLY A 94 14.80 9.49 0.63
N GLY A 95 14.53 8.64 1.63
CA GLY A 95 14.14 9.03 2.98
C GLY A 95 12.65 9.38 3.12
N GLN A 96 11.83 9.08 2.11
CA GLN A 96 10.39 9.41 2.11
C GLN A 96 9.64 8.67 3.22
N ALA A 97 10.08 7.46 3.57
CA ALA A 97 9.50 6.68 4.66
C ALA A 97 9.69 7.36 6.02
N LYS A 98 10.84 7.98 6.26
CA LYS A 98 11.08 8.77 7.47
C LYS A 98 10.19 10.01 7.52
N GLU A 99 10.05 10.71 6.40
CA GLU A 99 9.20 11.91 6.31
C GLU A 99 7.71 11.62 6.50
N ALA A 100 7.27 10.41 6.17
CA ALA A 100 5.88 9.98 6.36
C ALA A 100 5.57 9.49 7.78
N LEU A 101 6.57 9.31 8.66
CA LEU A 101 6.36 8.76 10.01
C LEU A 101 5.38 9.59 10.83
N ASP A 102 5.46 10.92 10.78
CA ASP A 102 4.55 11.79 11.53
C ASP A 102 3.09 11.62 11.06
N ASP A 103 2.87 11.52 9.75
CA ASP A 103 1.54 11.24 9.19
C ASP A 103 1.06 9.84 9.62
N CYS A 104 1.92 8.83 9.65
CA CYS A 104 1.59 7.49 10.13
C CYS A 104 1.24 7.48 11.63
N PHE A 105 2.03 8.13 12.48
CA PHE A 105 1.79 8.19 13.93
C PHE A 105 0.47 8.88 14.27
N SER A 106 0.00 9.81 13.44
CA SER A 106 -1.32 10.42 13.62
C SER A 106 -2.46 9.38 13.64
N LEU A 107 -2.30 8.25 12.93
CA LEU A 107 -3.28 7.16 12.89
C LEU A 107 -3.31 6.30 14.17
N LEU A 108 -2.35 6.45 15.08
CA LEU A 108 -2.41 5.79 16.40
C LEU A 108 -3.55 6.36 17.27
N SER A 109 -4.07 7.54 16.92
CA SER A 109 -5.22 8.17 17.56
C SER A 109 -6.49 8.09 16.70
N ASP A 110 -6.54 7.19 15.71
CA ASP A 110 -7.70 7.04 14.83
C ASP A 110 -8.96 6.61 15.59
N GLU A 111 -10.12 7.10 15.17
CA GLU A 111 -11.41 6.70 15.74
C GLU A 111 -11.74 5.21 15.54
N ARG A 112 -11.14 4.56 14.53
CA ARG A 112 -11.37 3.16 14.19
C ARG A 112 -10.25 2.27 14.76
N PRO A 113 -10.55 1.38 15.72
CA PRO A 113 -9.55 0.47 16.29
C PRO A 113 -8.84 -0.42 15.26
N ILE A 114 -9.52 -0.77 14.17
CA ILE A 114 -8.92 -1.57 13.09
C ILE A 114 -7.81 -0.81 12.36
N THR A 115 -7.99 0.50 12.15
CA THR A 115 -6.98 1.37 11.51
C THR A 115 -5.78 1.54 12.43
N ILE A 116 -5.98 1.73 13.74
CA ILE A 116 -4.89 1.75 14.73
C ILE A 116 -4.07 0.44 14.65
N ARG A 117 -4.74 -0.72 14.66
CA ARG A 117 -4.05 -2.02 14.58
C ARG A 117 -3.20 -2.14 13.31
N GLN A 118 -3.78 -1.78 12.16
CA GLN A 118 -3.07 -1.83 10.88
C GLN A 118 -1.90 -0.84 10.83
N CYS A 119 -2.05 0.33 11.46
CA CYS A 119 -0.96 1.29 11.61
C CYS A 119 0.21 0.67 12.39
N ILE A 120 -0.05 0.06 13.55
CA ILE A 120 1.00 -0.56 14.37
C ILE A 120 1.75 -1.63 13.57
N GLN A 121 1.03 -2.55 12.92
CA GLN A 121 1.64 -3.60 12.10
C GLN A 121 2.46 -3.04 10.93
N SER A 122 1.97 -1.97 10.31
CA SER A 122 2.65 -1.30 9.19
C SER A 122 3.92 -0.58 9.67
N LEU A 123 3.90 0.04 10.86
CA LEU A 123 5.07 0.67 11.48
C LEU A 123 6.16 -0.37 11.82
N GLU A 124 5.77 -1.55 12.30
CA GLU A 124 6.71 -2.66 12.52
C GLU A 124 7.43 -3.03 11.21
N ASN A 125 6.69 -3.16 10.10
CA ASN A 125 7.26 -3.45 8.78
C ASN A 125 8.18 -2.32 8.28
N LEU A 126 7.77 -1.05 8.44
CA LEU A 126 8.60 0.12 8.10
C LEU A 126 9.96 0.08 8.81
N SER A 127 9.96 -0.25 10.12
CA SER A 127 11.19 -0.32 10.91
C SER A 127 12.09 -1.50 10.53
N GLY A 128 11.49 -2.65 10.18
CA GLY A 128 12.22 -3.85 9.75
C GLY A 128 12.96 -3.66 8.42
N HIS A 129 12.45 -2.81 7.53
CA HIS A 129 13.08 -2.51 6.24
C HIS A 129 14.18 -1.45 6.33
N ASN A 130 14.22 -0.65 7.41
CA ASN A 130 15.19 0.42 7.56
C ASN A 130 15.77 0.45 8.99
N LEU A 131 16.60 -0.56 9.30
CA LEU A 131 17.27 -0.74 10.60
C LEU A 131 18.17 0.43 11.01
N SER A 132 18.49 1.35 10.09
CA SER A 132 19.30 2.55 10.36
C SER A 132 18.61 3.57 11.30
N TRP A 133 17.31 3.42 11.57
CA TRP A 133 16.54 4.36 12.40
C TRP A 133 16.36 3.92 13.85
N VAL A 134 16.71 2.67 14.19
CA VAL A 134 16.48 2.07 15.52
C VAL A 134 17.74 2.13 16.39
N THR A 135 18.89 2.53 15.84
CA THR A 135 20.12 2.70 16.61
C THR A 135 20.20 4.13 17.16
N VAL A 136 19.79 4.29 18.42
CA VAL A 136 20.21 5.40 19.29
C VAL A 136 21.51 4.98 19.99
#